data_AF-A0AA96QR54-F1
#
_entry.id   AF-A0AA96QR54-F1
#
_cell.length_a   1.000
_cell.length_b   1.000
_cell.length_c   1.000
_cell.angle_alpha   90.00
_cell.angle_beta   90.00
_cell.angle_gamma   90.00
#
_symmetry.space_group_name_H-M   'P 1'
#
loop_
_entity.id
_entity.type
_entity.pdbx_description
1 polymer ?
#
loop_
_entity_poly.entity_id
_entity_poly.type
_entity_poly.pdbx_seq_one_letter_code
_entity_poly.pdbx_strand_id
1 'polypeptide(L)'
;MVRRVAHRRPGAAAWDWFTEIERAGGLAAALDSGLVGDRIAAAWDARTERLAHRTDAITGVSEFPNLAEKLPARQPAADLRPTGGLPRVRAAQAFEDLRDRADAAPTRPQVYLATIGSVARHTARASFASNLFQAGGIATPSGDGTSGLADAGTTVACICGTDRDYADSAAALAAELRAAGATSVWLAGKPSLQVDGVDGYVYAGCDALDVLQQVHQQLGTSPSPANGTQEVPA
;
A
#
# COMPACT_ATOMS: atom_id res chain seq x y z
N MET A 1 -13.20 22.27 -14.54
CA MET A 1 -12.59 21.68 -15.75
C MET A 1 -12.84 20.17 -15.71
N VAL A 2 -14.00 19.74 -16.21
CA VAL A 2 -14.35 18.30 -16.29
C VAL A 2 -13.49 17.71 -17.40
N ARG A 3 -12.52 16.86 -17.06
CA ARG A 3 -11.80 16.06 -18.06
C ARG A 3 -12.87 15.28 -18.84
N ARG A 4 -13.07 15.61 -20.11
CA ARG A 4 -13.84 14.78 -21.04
C ARG A 4 -13.19 13.42 -21.00
N VAL A 5 -13.92 12.48 -20.43
CA VAL A 5 -13.65 11.07 -20.57
C VAL A 5 -13.80 10.73 -22.05
N ALA A 6 -12.68 10.70 -22.78
CA ALA A 6 -12.64 10.19 -24.14
C ALA A 6 -12.75 8.66 -24.06
N HIS A 7 -13.95 8.15 -23.73
CA HIS A 7 -14.23 6.72 -23.71
C HIS A 7 -14.87 6.31 -25.03
N ARG A 8 -14.29 5.29 -25.68
CA ARG A 8 -15.07 4.39 -26.54
C ARG A 8 -16.34 4.02 -25.78
N ARG A 9 -17.51 4.11 -26.44
CA ARG A 9 -18.78 3.72 -25.81
C ARG A 9 -18.65 2.27 -25.30
N PRO A 10 -19.02 1.96 -24.05
CA PRO A 10 -18.84 0.62 -23.47
C PRO A 10 -19.36 -0.51 -24.39
N GLY A 11 -20.48 -0.28 -25.08
CA GLY A 11 -21.03 -1.23 -26.05
C GLY A 11 -20.13 -1.52 -27.26
N ALA A 12 -19.41 -0.52 -27.77
CA ALA A 12 -18.49 -0.73 -28.90
C ALA A 12 -17.25 -1.54 -28.48
N ALA A 13 -16.69 -1.25 -27.31
CA ALA A 13 -15.54 -1.99 -26.79
C ALA A 13 -15.88 -3.45 -26.46
N ALA A 14 -17.07 -3.70 -25.88
CA ALA A 14 -17.56 -5.05 -25.62
C ALA A 14 -17.81 -5.83 -26.93
N TRP A 15 -18.39 -5.18 -27.95
CA TRP A 15 -18.64 -5.80 -29.25
C TRP A 15 -17.36 -6.14 -30.00
N ASP A 16 -16.34 -5.28 -29.93
CA ASP A 16 -15.03 -5.55 -30.53
C ASP A 16 -14.38 -6.80 -29.90
N TRP A 17 -14.41 -6.90 -28.56
CA TRP A 17 -13.92 -8.09 -27.86
C TRP A 17 -14.70 -9.35 -28.23
N PHE A 18 -16.03 -9.27 -28.25
CA PHE A 18 -16.88 -10.40 -28.66
C PHE A 18 -16.48 -10.89 -30.07
N THR A 19 -16.31 -9.95 -31.01
CA THR A 19 -15.89 -10.28 -32.38
C THR A 19 -14.49 -10.90 -32.43
N GLU A 20 -13.57 -10.48 -31.55
CA GLU A 20 -12.24 -11.08 -31.41
C GLU A 20 -12.32 -12.54 -30.92
N ILE A 21 -13.15 -12.82 -29.91
CA ILE A 21 -13.41 -14.20 -29.46
C ILE A 21 -13.99 -15.05 -30.59
N GLU A 22 -14.99 -14.55 -31.31
CA GLU A 22 -15.61 -15.30 -32.41
C GLU A 22 -14.60 -15.60 -33.53
N ARG A 23 -13.71 -14.65 -33.85
CA ARG A 23 -12.61 -14.87 -34.81
C ARG A 23 -11.58 -15.89 -34.34
N ALA A 24 -11.40 -16.05 -33.03
CA ALA A 24 -10.52 -17.04 -32.43
C ALA A 24 -11.13 -18.47 -32.40
N GLY A 25 -12.30 -18.68 -33.00
CA GLY A 25 -12.99 -19.98 -33.02
C GLY A 25 -14.03 -20.14 -31.90
N GLY A 26 -14.47 -19.03 -31.30
CA GLY A 26 -15.46 -19.01 -30.23
C GLY A 26 -14.83 -19.15 -28.83
N LEU A 27 -15.68 -19.04 -27.80
CA LEU A 27 -15.23 -18.90 -26.40
C LEU A 27 -14.37 -20.07 -25.90
N ALA A 28 -14.72 -21.32 -26.23
CA ALA A 28 -13.96 -22.48 -25.78
C ALA A 28 -12.52 -22.47 -26.31
N ALA A 29 -12.34 -22.23 -27.61
CA ALA A 29 -11.02 -22.09 -28.23
C ALA A 29 -10.25 -20.86 -27.68
N ALA A 30 -10.94 -19.76 -27.39
CA ALA A 30 -10.34 -18.57 -26.79
C ALA A 30 -9.90 -18.78 -25.33
N LEU A 31 -10.57 -19.67 -24.58
CA LEU A 31 -10.14 -20.09 -23.24
C LEU A 31 -8.92 -21.01 -23.33
N ASP A 32 -8.99 -22.04 -24.19
CA ASP A 32 -7.93 -23.04 -24.36
C ASP A 32 -6.62 -22.42 -24.89
N SER A 33 -6.73 -21.39 -25.74
CA SER A 33 -5.58 -20.65 -26.27
C SER A 33 -4.95 -19.65 -25.29
N GLY A 34 -5.59 -19.39 -24.14
CA GLY A 34 -5.14 -18.40 -23.17
C GLY A 34 -5.59 -16.96 -23.45
N LEU A 35 -6.17 -16.66 -24.61
CA LEU A 35 -6.59 -15.30 -25.00
C LEU A 35 -7.44 -14.60 -23.93
N VAL A 36 -8.43 -15.32 -23.37
CA VAL A 36 -9.30 -14.77 -22.33
C VAL A 36 -8.52 -14.57 -21.02
N GLY A 37 -7.65 -15.51 -20.67
CA GLY A 37 -6.82 -15.45 -19.46
C GLY A 37 -5.87 -14.27 -19.47
N ASP A 38 -5.09 -14.13 -20.54
CA ASP A 38 -4.11 -13.05 -20.71
C ASP A 38 -4.75 -11.67 -20.61
N ARG A 39 -5.94 -11.53 -21.19
CA ARG A 39 -6.59 -10.23 -21.25
C ARG A 39 -7.32 -9.85 -19.97
N ILE A 40 -7.80 -10.84 -19.20
CA ILE A 40 -8.23 -10.64 -17.81
C ILE A 40 -7.02 -10.31 -16.94
N ALA A 41 -5.89 -11.00 -17.11
CA ALA A 41 -4.66 -10.74 -16.38
C ALA A 41 -4.18 -9.30 -16.61
N ALA A 42 -4.09 -8.85 -17.87
CA ALA A 42 -3.72 -7.48 -18.22
C ALA A 42 -4.66 -6.42 -17.60
N ALA A 43 -5.97 -6.70 -17.56
CA ALA A 43 -6.93 -5.83 -16.90
C ALA A 43 -6.72 -5.79 -15.38
N TRP A 44 -6.33 -6.92 -14.78
CA TRP A 44 -5.97 -6.99 -13.38
C TRP A 44 -4.66 -6.27 -13.09
N ASP A 45 -3.60 -6.48 -13.86
CA ASP A 45 -2.31 -5.80 -13.67
C ASP A 45 -2.47 -4.28 -13.70
N ALA A 46 -3.21 -3.77 -14.70
CA ALA A 46 -3.51 -2.35 -14.79
C ALA A 46 -4.31 -1.83 -13.58
N ARG A 47 -5.15 -2.66 -12.96
CA ARG A 47 -5.90 -2.29 -11.76
C ARG A 47 -5.04 -2.41 -10.50
N THR A 48 -4.22 -3.45 -10.37
CA THR A 48 -3.24 -3.62 -9.29
C THR A 48 -2.31 -2.42 -9.20
N GLU A 49 -1.82 -1.91 -10.33
CA GLU A 49 -1.02 -0.69 -10.39
C GLU A 49 -1.77 0.52 -9.81
N ARG A 50 -3.05 0.68 -10.16
CA ARG A 50 -3.89 1.76 -9.64
C ARG A 50 -4.20 1.63 -8.15
N LEU A 51 -4.39 0.39 -7.68
CA LEU A 51 -4.59 0.06 -6.28
C LEU A 51 -3.34 0.39 -5.46
N ALA A 52 -2.16 0.01 -5.95
CA ALA A 52 -0.85 0.29 -5.34
C ALA A 52 -0.62 1.80 -5.16
N HIS A 53 -0.95 2.58 -6.20
CA HIS A 53 -0.84 4.04 -6.18
C HIS A 53 -2.04 4.77 -5.56
N ARG A 54 -2.99 4.02 -4.99
CA ARG A 54 -4.24 4.54 -4.37
C ARG A 54 -5.10 5.41 -5.29
N THR A 55 -4.93 5.28 -6.60
CA THR A 55 -5.79 5.94 -7.60
C THR A 55 -7.13 5.23 -7.77
N ASP A 56 -7.17 3.92 -7.50
CA ASP A 56 -8.38 3.15 -7.27
C ASP A 56 -8.47 2.86 -5.76
N ALA A 57 -8.94 3.83 -4.98
CA ALA A 57 -8.94 3.75 -3.53
C ALA A 57 -9.94 2.72 -2.97
N ILE A 58 -9.55 1.99 -1.93
CA ILE A 58 -10.43 1.09 -1.17
C ILE A 58 -10.66 1.67 0.23
N THR A 59 -11.84 2.23 0.47
CA THR A 59 -12.25 2.77 1.77
C THR A 59 -12.21 1.69 2.86
N GLY A 60 -11.61 2.02 4.01
CA GLY A 60 -11.42 1.11 5.13
C GLY A 60 -10.19 0.19 4.99
N VAL A 61 -9.54 0.18 3.82
CA VAL A 61 -8.33 -0.63 3.56
C VAL A 61 -7.15 0.26 3.20
N SER A 62 -7.12 0.81 1.97
CA SER A 62 -6.04 1.69 1.50
C SER A 62 -6.26 3.15 1.87
N GLU A 63 -7.51 3.52 2.16
CA GLU A 63 -7.93 4.86 2.58
C GLU A 63 -8.74 4.77 3.87
N PHE A 64 -8.28 5.49 4.90
CA PHE A 64 -8.94 5.59 6.21
C PHE A 64 -9.16 4.22 6.88
N PRO A 65 -8.10 3.41 7.02
CA PRO A 65 -8.19 2.11 7.70
C PRO A 65 -8.46 2.28 9.19
N ASN A 66 -9.05 1.26 9.81
CA ASN A 66 -9.23 1.17 11.25
C ASN A 66 -8.37 0.05 11.84
N LEU A 67 -7.28 0.40 12.53
CA LEU A 67 -6.42 -0.58 13.21
C LEU A 67 -7.09 -1.24 14.42
N ALA A 68 -8.11 -0.61 15.01
CA ALA A 68 -8.84 -1.12 16.17
C ALA A 68 -10.08 -1.94 15.78
N GLU A 69 -10.20 -2.30 14.50
CA GLU A 69 -11.32 -3.09 14.01
C GLU A 69 -11.40 -4.45 14.73
N LYS A 70 -12.62 -4.80 15.17
CA LYS A 70 -12.92 -6.13 15.71
C LYS A 70 -13.66 -6.90 14.64
N LEU A 71 -13.02 -7.93 14.10
CA LEU A 71 -13.63 -8.77 13.09
C LEU A 71 -14.78 -9.60 13.71
N PRO A 72 -15.89 -9.78 12.98
CA PRO A 72 -16.96 -10.67 13.43
C PRO A 72 -16.48 -12.12 13.42
N ALA A 73 -16.89 -12.89 14.43
CA ALA A 73 -16.67 -14.33 14.45
C ALA A 73 -17.46 -14.98 13.30
N ARG A 74 -16.76 -15.62 12.37
CA ARG A 74 -17.35 -16.30 11.21
C ARG A 74 -16.76 -17.70 11.07
N GLN A 75 -17.58 -18.66 10.67
CA GLN A 75 -17.07 -19.96 10.26
C GLN A 75 -16.27 -19.77 8.95
N PRO A 76 -15.06 -20.34 8.84
CA PRO A 76 -14.33 -20.36 7.58
C PRO A 76 -15.20 -20.99 6.50
N ALA A 77 -15.27 -20.33 5.34
CA ALA A 77 -15.97 -20.91 4.19
C ALA A 77 -15.19 -22.14 3.72
N ALA A 78 -15.87 -23.26 3.49
CA ALA A 78 -15.25 -24.42 2.87
C ALA A 78 -14.71 -24.03 1.48
N ASP A 79 -13.47 -24.42 1.19
CA ASP A 79 -12.88 -24.15 -0.12
C ASP A 79 -13.38 -25.21 -1.11
N LEU A 80 -14.61 -25.03 -1.58
CA LEU A 80 -15.31 -25.94 -2.49
C LEU A 80 -14.98 -25.67 -3.96
N ARG A 81 -13.84 -25.03 -4.25
CA ARG A 81 -13.54 -24.56 -5.60
C ARG A 81 -13.01 -25.69 -6.48
N PRO A 82 -13.41 -25.72 -7.76
CA PRO A 82 -12.74 -26.56 -8.75
C PRO A 82 -11.25 -26.24 -8.79
N THR A 83 -10.41 -27.26 -8.92
CA THR A 83 -8.99 -27.08 -9.24
C THR A 83 -8.86 -26.72 -10.72
N GLY A 84 -8.11 -25.66 -11.03
CA GLY A 84 -7.93 -25.12 -12.39
C GLY A 84 -8.87 -23.95 -12.75
N GLY A 85 -8.57 -23.31 -13.89
CA GLY A 85 -9.33 -22.15 -14.40
C GLY A 85 -8.73 -20.78 -14.06
N LEU A 86 -9.51 -19.72 -14.26
CA LEU A 86 -9.05 -18.34 -14.05
C LEU A 86 -8.84 -18.02 -12.56
N PRO A 87 -7.80 -17.24 -12.22
CA PRO A 87 -7.51 -16.91 -10.83
C PRO A 87 -8.57 -15.97 -10.24
N ARG A 88 -8.79 -16.10 -8.93
CA ARG A 88 -9.56 -15.12 -8.16
C ARG A 88 -8.62 -14.11 -7.54
N VAL A 89 -8.68 -12.88 -8.03
CA VAL A 89 -7.93 -11.76 -7.46
C VAL A 89 -8.89 -10.90 -6.64
N ARG A 90 -8.52 -10.61 -5.40
CA ARG A 90 -9.25 -9.67 -4.54
C ARG A 90 -8.48 -8.37 -4.51
N ALA A 91 -9.17 -7.26 -4.82
CA ALA A 91 -8.53 -5.95 -4.94
C ALA A 91 -7.76 -5.52 -3.66
N ALA A 92 -8.25 -5.90 -2.48
CA ALA A 92 -7.66 -5.55 -1.20
C ALA A 92 -6.54 -6.50 -0.73
N GLN A 93 -6.32 -7.64 -1.41
CA GLN A 93 -5.49 -8.74 -0.90
C GLN A 93 -4.11 -8.29 -0.45
N ALA A 94 -3.40 -7.49 -1.26
CA ALA A 94 -2.03 -7.07 -0.94
C ALA A 94 -1.94 -6.21 0.33
N PHE A 95 -2.93 -5.34 0.58
CA PHE A 95 -2.99 -4.57 1.83
C PHE A 95 -3.37 -5.45 3.01
N GLU A 96 -4.32 -6.37 2.82
CA GLU A 96 -4.72 -7.33 3.84
C GLU A 96 -3.55 -8.24 4.25
N ASP A 97 -2.72 -8.71 3.32
CA ASP A 97 -1.55 -9.54 3.62
C ASP A 97 -0.51 -8.79 4.49
N LEU A 98 -0.36 -7.47 4.28
CA LEU A 98 0.50 -6.62 5.11
C LEU A 98 -0.10 -6.44 6.50
N ARG A 99 -1.42 -6.23 6.60
CA ARG A 99 -2.13 -6.14 7.87
C ARG A 99 -2.06 -7.45 8.66
N ASP A 100 -2.29 -8.59 8.01
CA ASP A 100 -2.16 -9.92 8.61
C ASP A 100 -0.74 -10.16 9.13
N ARG A 101 0.28 -9.67 8.40
CA ARG A 101 1.67 -9.70 8.85
C ARG A 101 1.92 -8.84 10.09
N ALA A 102 1.35 -7.63 10.14
CA ALA A 102 1.43 -6.78 11.31
C ALA A 102 0.72 -7.39 12.53
N ASP A 103 -0.41 -8.07 12.30
CA ASP A 103 -1.22 -8.72 13.34
C ASP A 103 -0.57 -10.00 13.88
N ALA A 104 0.18 -10.72 13.04
CA ALA A 104 0.93 -11.91 13.44
C ALA A 104 2.21 -11.60 14.25
N ALA A 105 2.68 -10.35 14.25
CA ALA A 105 3.85 -9.94 15.01
C ALA A 105 3.55 -9.95 16.53
N PRO A 106 4.53 -10.32 17.40
CA PRO A 106 4.32 -10.34 18.86
C PRO A 106 3.88 -8.99 19.43
N THR A 107 4.38 -7.92 18.83
CA THR A 107 3.97 -6.54 19.07
C THR A 107 3.66 -5.90 17.73
N ARG A 108 2.58 -5.09 17.68
CA ARG A 108 2.22 -4.41 16.43
C ARG A 108 3.39 -3.51 15.99
N PRO A 109 3.87 -3.63 14.74
CA PRO A 109 4.93 -2.77 14.21
C PRO A 109 4.50 -1.30 14.24
N GLN A 110 5.46 -0.41 14.45
CA GLN A 110 5.21 1.03 14.56
C GLN A 110 6.16 1.85 13.69
N VAL A 111 5.68 2.98 13.17
CA VAL A 111 6.51 4.05 12.57
C VAL A 111 6.27 5.32 13.37
N TYR A 112 7.34 5.89 13.93
CA TYR A 112 7.24 7.12 14.71
C TYR A 112 7.10 8.33 13.79
N LEU A 113 6.03 9.12 13.94
CA LEU A 113 5.84 10.35 13.19
C LEU A 113 6.53 11.51 13.92
N ALA A 114 7.73 11.85 13.47
CA ALA A 114 8.51 12.97 13.96
C ALA A 114 7.99 14.27 13.35
N THR A 115 7.19 15.02 14.09
CA THR A 115 6.58 16.25 13.58
C THR A 115 7.54 17.43 13.73
N ILE A 116 7.52 18.34 12.75
CA ILE A 116 8.28 19.59 12.81
C ILE A 116 7.37 20.80 12.58
N GLY A 117 7.71 21.90 13.24
CA GLY A 117 6.93 23.11 13.21
C GLY A 117 5.68 23.04 14.10
N SER A 118 4.70 23.91 13.84
CA SER A 118 3.51 23.98 14.69
C SER A 118 2.47 22.94 14.29
N VAL A 119 1.57 22.57 15.22
CA VAL A 119 0.48 21.62 14.98
C VAL A 119 -0.30 21.92 13.70
N ALA A 120 -0.69 23.19 13.51
CA ALA A 120 -1.40 23.61 12.30
C ALA A 120 -0.63 23.34 11.00
N ARG A 121 0.71 23.34 11.04
CA ARG A 121 1.57 23.14 9.85
C ARG A 121 1.79 21.67 9.53
N HIS A 122 2.04 20.82 10.53
CA HIS A 122 2.37 19.41 10.30
C HIS A 122 1.17 18.47 10.26
N THR A 123 0.00 18.85 10.82
CA THR A 123 -1.15 17.93 10.97
C THR A 123 -1.55 17.26 9.67
N ALA A 124 -1.64 18.00 8.56
CA ALA A 124 -2.03 17.42 7.27
C ALA A 124 -1.07 16.33 6.78
N ARG A 125 0.25 16.53 6.94
CA ARG A 125 1.27 15.54 6.53
C ARG A 125 1.31 14.35 7.50
N ALA A 126 1.22 14.61 8.80
CA ALA A 126 1.16 13.57 9.82
C ALA A 126 -0.07 12.67 9.62
N SER A 127 -1.25 13.24 9.36
CA SER A 127 -2.47 12.47 9.08
C SER A 127 -2.36 11.66 7.78
N PHE A 128 -1.75 12.23 6.72
CA PHE A 128 -1.49 11.49 5.48
C PHE A 128 -0.56 10.30 5.71
N ALA A 129 0.59 10.51 6.36
CA ALA A 129 1.56 9.47 6.66
C ALA A 129 0.96 8.39 7.56
N SER A 130 0.23 8.81 8.61
CA SER A 130 -0.52 7.92 9.49
C SER A 130 -1.48 7.03 8.72
N ASN A 131 -2.33 7.61 7.87
CA ASN A 131 -3.27 6.89 7.04
C ASN A 131 -2.60 5.86 6.11
N LEU A 132 -1.47 6.25 5.50
CA LEU A 132 -0.69 5.36 4.63
C LEU A 132 -0.12 4.17 5.41
N PHE A 133 0.62 4.41 6.51
CA PHE A 133 1.24 3.33 7.29
C PHE A 133 0.20 2.40 7.93
N GLN A 134 -0.91 2.96 8.41
CA GLN A 134 -2.01 2.17 8.97
C GLN A 134 -2.69 1.26 7.94
N ALA A 135 -2.61 1.58 6.64
CA ALA A 135 -3.14 0.71 5.58
C ALA A 135 -2.38 -0.63 5.51
N GLY A 136 -1.11 -0.63 5.91
CA GLY A 136 -0.31 -1.85 6.11
C GLY A 136 -0.38 -2.43 7.52
N GLY A 137 -1.24 -1.93 8.41
CA GLY A 137 -1.35 -2.45 9.77
C GLY A 137 -0.33 -1.88 10.76
N ILE A 138 0.44 -0.87 10.37
CA ILE A 138 1.51 -0.27 11.17
C ILE A 138 0.94 0.87 12.03
N ALA A 139 1.19 0.83 13.34
CA ALA A 139 0.79 1.90 14.25
C ALA A 139 1.70 3.14 14.11
N THR A 140 1.19 4.31 14.42
CA THR A 140 1.90 5.57 14.17
C THR A 140 1.89 6.51 15.38
N PRO A 141 2.64 6.21 16.46
CA PRO A 141 2.86 7.18 17.52
C PRO A 141 3.53 8.44 16.94
N SER A 142 3.28 9.61 17.53
CA SER A 142 3.80 10.88 17.04
C SER A 142 4.34 11.75 18.16
N GLY A 143 5.34 12.58 17.88
CA GLY A 143 5.81 13.61 18.80
C GLY A 143 6.68 14.65 18.11
N ASP A 144 7.08 15.67 18.87
CA ASP A 144 7.88 16.79 18.37
C ASP A 144 9.35 16.38 18.24
N GLY A 145 9.89 16.48 17.02
CA GLY A 145 11.26 16.05 16.72
C GLY A 145 11.53 14.60 17.13
N THR A 146 12.50 14.40 18.03
CA THR A 146 12.93 13.08 18.53
C THR A 146 12.27 12.69 19.86
N SER A 147 11.51 13.59 20.49
CA SER A 147 11.12 13.51 21.91
C SER A 147 10.32 12.26 22.32
N GLY A 148 9.64 11.61 21.37
CA GLY A 148 8.84 10.40 21.63
C GLY A 148 9.36 9.13 20.94
N LEU A 149 10.50 9.18 20.26
CA LEU A 149 11.00 8.03 19.49
C LEU A 149 11.37 6.85 20.42
N ALA A 150 12.04 7.14 21.54
CA ALA A 150 12.45 6.11 22.49
C ALA A 150 11.25 5.35 23.09
N ASP A 151 10.18 6.08 23.42
CA ASP A 151 8.95 5.52 23.99
C ASP A 151 8.11 4.77 22.96
N ALA A 152 8.23 5.13 21.68
CA ALA A 152 7.52 4.48 20.57
C ALA A 152 7.97 3.03 20.33
N GLY A 153 9.14 2.61 20.85
CA GLY A 153 9.61 1.23 20.72
C GLY A 153 9.85 0.79 19.27
N THR A 154 10.21 1.73 18.39
CA THR A 154 10.51 1.48 16.97
C THR A 154 11.82 2.15 16.57
N THR A 155 12.43 1.65 15.49
CA THR A 155 13.63 2.24 14.88
C THR A 155 13.33 2.88 13.52
N VAL A 156 12.05 2.92 13.11
CA VAL A 156 11.64 3.58 11.86
C VAL A 156 10.87 4.85 12.20
N ALA A 157 11.33 5.97 11.64
CA ALA A 157 10.70 7.28 11.83
C ALA A 157 10.28 7.88 10.48
N CYS A 158 9.26 8.74 10.50
CA CYS A 158 8.80 9.51 9.35
C CYS A 158 8.65 10.99 9.73
N ILE A 159 9.46 11.85 9.09
CA ILE A 159 9.43 13.30 9.31
C ILE A 159 8.17 13.88 8.67
N CYS A 160 7.40 14.63 9.46
CA CYS A 160 6.13 15.24 9.04
C CYS A 160 6.14 16.75 9.30
N GLY A 161 6.10 17.55 8.23
CA GLY A 161 6.15 19.00 8.28
C GLY A 161 5.64 19.64 7.00
N THR A 162 5.92 20.92 6.78
CA THR A 162 5.70 21.56 5.48
C THR A 162 6.97 21.61 4.65
N ASP A 163 6.84 21.83 3.35
CA ASP A 163 7.97 21.95 2.42
C ASP A 163 8.97 23.04 2.87
N ARG A 164 8.46 24.11 3.51
CA ARG A 164 9.30 25.14 4.14
C ARG A 164 10.06 24.59 5.34
N ASP A 165 9.40 23.87 6.24
CA ASP A 165 10.06 23.27 7.40
C ASP A 165 11.15 22.27 6.97
N TYR A 166 10.93 21.57 5.86
CA TYR A 166 11.91 20.63 5.32
C TYR A 166 13.18 21.32 4.84
N ALA A 167 13.05 22.42 4.09
CA ALA A 167 14.18 23.21 3.64
C ALA A 167 15.01 23.77 4.82
N ASP A 168 14.35 24.12 5.92
CA ASP A 168 15.00 24.73 7.07
C ASP A 168 15.65 23.70 8.01
N SER A 169 15.07 22.51 8.20
CA SER A 169 15.44 21.65 9.34
C SER A 169 15.35 20.13 9.13
N ALA A 170 14.85 19.61 8.01
CA ALA A 170 14.62 18.16 7.90
C ALA A 170 15.92 17.33 7.89
N ALA A 171 16.98 17.80 7.23
CA ALA A 171 18.26 17.08 7.22
C ALA A 171 18.89 17.00 8.62
N ALA A 172 18.80 18.09 9.40
CA ALA A 172 19.27 18.11 10.79
C ALA A 172 18.44 17.14 11.65
N LEU A 173 17.11 17.16 11.53
CA LEU A 173 16.26 16.23 12.26
C LEU A 173 16.50 14.77 11.84
N ALA A 174 16.77 14.49 10.57
CA ALA A 174 17.10 13.13 10.13
C ALA A 174 18.37 12.62 10.84
N ALA A 175 19.39 13.47 10.99
CA ALA A 175 20.59 13.14 11.76
C ALA A 175 20.31 12.94 13.25
N GLU A 176 19.48 13.79 13.86
CA GLU A 176 19.05 13.66 15.26
C GLU A 176 18.26 12.36 15.51
N LEU A 177 17.35 11.99 14.63
CA LEU A 177 16.60 10.73 14.70
C LEU A 177 17.54 9.53 14.64
N ARG A 178 18.53 9.55 13.74
CA ARG A 178 19.55 8.49 13.67
C ARG A 178 20.39 8.40 14.94
N ALA A 179 20.82 9.55 15.48
CA ALA A 179 21.52 9.61 16.75
C ALA A 179 20.67 9.08 17.92
N ALA A 180 19.34 9.25 17.84
CA ALA A 180 18.37 8.73 18.79
C ALA A 180 17.99 7.24 18.57
N GLY A 181 18.60 6.56 17.59
CA GLY A 181 18.44 5.12 17.36
C GLY A 181 17.55 4.74 16.17
N ALA A 182 17.10 5.69 15.36
CA ALA A 182 16.40 5.37 14.11
C ALA A 182 17.36 4.70 13.11
N THR A 183 16.99 3.52 12.61
CA THR A 183 17.71 2.79 11.57
C THR A 183 17.24 3.22 10.18
N SER A 184 15.96 3.62 10.05
CA SER A 184 15.37 4.14 8.81
C SER A 184 14.57 5.42 9.07
N VAL A 185 14.76 6.42 8.20
CA VAL A 185 14.11 7.73 8.29
C VAL A 185 13.41 8.06 6.97
N TRP A 186 12.09 8.12 7.00
CA TRP A 186 11.24 8.51 5.88
C TRP A 186 10.84 9.99 5.99
N LEU A 187 10.34 10.56 4.89
CA LEU A 187 9.81 11.92 4.87
C LEU A 187 8.45 12.00 4.18
N ALA A 188 7.48 12.66 4.82
CA ALA A 188 6.14 12.89 4.29
C ALA A 188 6.13 14.07 3.30
N GLY A 189 6.61 13.84 2.09
CA GLY A 189 6.82 14.83 1.04
C GLY A 189 7.31 14.18 -0.25
N LYS A 190 7.54 14.98 -1.30
CA LYS A 190 7.98 14.46 -2.60
C LYS A 190 9.51 14.33 -2.67
N PRO A 191 10.04 13.34 -3.42
CA PRO A 191 11.48 13.19 -3.65
C PRO A 191 12.16 14.42 -4.25
N SER A 192 11.42 15.29 -4.96
CA SER A 192 11.93 16.55 -5.49
C SER A 192 12.43 17.54 -4.42
N LEU A 193 12.14 17.29 -3.15
CA LEU A 193 12.67 18.06 -2.02
C LEU A 193 14.15 17.74 -1.73
N GLN A 194 14.64 16.57 -2.15
CA GLN A 194 16.05 16.18 -2.06
C GLN A 194 16.66 16.40 -0.66
N VAL A 195 15.94 15.99 0.39
CA VAL A 195 16.42 16.12 1.77
C VAL A 195 17.51 15.08 2.02
N ASP A 196 18.65 15.52 2.54
CA ASP A 196 19.75 14.62 2.88
C ASP A 196 19.41 13.76 4.12
N GLY A 197 19.89 12.51 4.11
CA GLY A 197 19.81 11.62 5.26
C GLY A 197 18.48 10.88 5.45
N VAL A 198 17.51 11.06 4.55
CA VAL A 198 16.27 10.27 4.49
C VAL A 198 16.42 9.08 3.54
N ASP A 199 15.81 7.96 3.88
CA ASP A 199 15.87 6.69 3.14
C ASP A 199 14.71 6.53 2.13
N GLY A 200 13.65 7.33 2.29
CA GLY A 200 12.47 7.24 1.44
C GLY A 200 11.46 8.37 1.65
N TYR A 201 10.49 8.43 0.75
CA TYR A 201 9.49 9.49 0.70
C TYR A 201 8.08 8.91 0.63
N VAL A 202 7.14 9.50 1.36
CA VAL A 202 5.71 9.17 1.27
C VAL A 202 4.92 10.39 0.83
N TYR A 203 4.15 10.25 -0.25
CA TYR A 203 3.38 11.35 -0.84
C TYR A 203 2.16 10.82 -1.60
N ALA A 204 1.19 11.68 -1.87
CA ALA A 204 0.01 11.31 -2.64
C ALA A 204 0.40 10.86 -4.06
N GLY A 205 0.06 9.61 -4.41
CA GLY A 205 0.42 8.99 -5.69
C GLY A 205 1.80 8.35 -5.75
N CYS A 206 2.47 8.12 -4.60
CA CYS A 206 3.53 7.11 -4.54
C CYS A 206 2.94 5.69 -4.62
N ASP A 207 3.77 4.70 -4.95
CA ASP A 207 3.41 3.30 -4.78
C ASP A 207 3.36 2.98 -3.28
N ALA A 208 2.15 2.97 -2.73
CA ALA A 208 1.95 2.74 -1.30
C ALA A 208 2.25 1.29 -0.91
N LEU A 209 2.06 0.33 -1.81
CA LEU A 209 2.36 -1.08 -1.50
C LEU A 209 3.86 -1.30 -1.42
N ASP A 210 4.65 -0.74 -2.34
CA ASP A 210 6.11 -0.80 -2.29
C ASP A 210 6.66 -0.13 -1.01
N VAL A 211 6.18 1.08 -0.69
CA VAL A 211 6.54 1.77 0.57
C VAL A 211 6.25 0.89 1.78
N LEU A 212 5.05 0.32 1.89
CA LEU A 212 4.68 -0.50 3.03
C LEU A 212 5.50 -1.78 3.10
N GLN A 213 5.77 -2.43 1.97
CA GLN A 213 6.62 -3.62 1.91
C GLN A 213 8.03 -3.33 2.42
N GLN A 214 8.64 -2.22 1.98
CA GLN A 214 9.96 -1.79 2.46
C GLN A 214 9.95 -1.49 3.95
N VAL A 215 8.94 -0.79 4.46
CA VAL A 215 8.82 -0.49 5.90
C VAL A 215 8.63 -1.76 6.71
N HIS A 216 7.83 -2.72 6.25
CA HIS A 216 7.69 -4.02 6.90
C HIS A 216 9.03 -4.79 6.96
N GLN A 217 9.85 -4.69 5.92
CA GLN A 217 11.20 -5.27 5.89
C GLN A 217 12.14 -4.56 6.88
N GLN A 218 12.13 -3.23 6.93
CA GLN A 218 12.91 -2.42 7.89
C GLN A 218 12.52 -2.73 9.34
N LEU A 219 11.23 -2.99 9.59
CA LEU A 219 10.71 -3.39 10.90
C LEU A 219 10.93 -4.88 11.23
N GLY A 220 11.56 -5.64 10.33
CA GLY A 220 11.88 -7.05 10.55
C GLY A 220 10.66 -7.97 10.60
N THR A 221 9.49 -7.51 10.13
CA THR A 221 8.29 -8.35 10.08
C THR A 221 8.41 -9.33 8.93
N SER A 222 8.65 -10.60 9.25
CA SER A 222 8.72 -11.66 8.25
C SER A 222 7.35 -11.87 7.61
N PRO A 223 7.28 -12.22 6.31
CA PRO A 223 6.00 -12.62 5.72
C PRO A 223 5.39 -13.73 6.57
N SER A 224 4.12 -13.57 6.94
CA SER A 224 3.36 -14.68 7.55
C SER A 224 3.50 -15.89 6.63
N PRO A 225 3.74 -17.12 7.14
CA PRO A 225 3.69 -18.30 6.29
C PRO A 225 2.31 -18.31 5.63
N ALA A 226 2.30 -17.99 4.34
CA ALA A 226 1.07 -17.87 3.59
C ALA A 226 0.24 -19.14 3.81
N ASN A 227 -1.07 -18.97 3.98
CA ASN A 227 -2.01 -20.06 3.76
C ASN A 227 -1.70 -20.61 2.35
N GLY A 228 -1.06 -21.77 2.31
CA GLY A 228 -0.75 -22.60 1.15
C GLY A 228 -0.54 -21.84 -0.15
N THR A 229 0.72 -21.56 -0.50
CA THR A 229 1.13 -21.57 -1.91
C THR A 229 0.73 -22.95 -2.45
N GLN A 230 -0.42 -23.05 -3.11
CA GLN A 230 -0.65 -24.15 -4.03
C GLN A 230 0.33 -23.92 -5.17
N GLU A 231 1.46 -24.64 -5.10
CA GLU A 231 2.24 -24.95 -6.29
C GLU A 231 1.27 -25.43 -7.36
N VAL A 232 1.20 -24.70 -8.47
CA VAL A 232 0.57 -25.18 -9.69
C VAL A 232 1.56 -26.18 -10.29
N PRO A 233 1.27 -27.49 -10.31
CA PRO A 233 2.11 -28.42 -11.05
C PRO A 233 1.97 -28.14 -12.54
N ALA A 234 3.10 -28.28 -13.24
CA ALA A 234 3.25 -28.09 -14.68
C ALA A 234 2.32 -28.96 -15.54
#